data_AF-A0A136MYN8-F1
#
_entry.id   AF-A0A136MYN8-F1
#
_cell.length_a   1.000
_cell.length_b   1.000
_cell.length_c   1.000
_cell.angle_alpha   90.00
_cell.angle_beta   90.00
_cell.angle_gamma   90.00
#
_symmetry.space_group_name_H-M   'P 1'
#
loop_
_entity.id
_entity.type
_entity.pdbx_description
1 polymer ?
#
loop_
_entity_poly.entity_id
_entity_poly.type
_entity_poly.pdbx_seq_one_letter_code
_entity_poly.pdbx_strand_id
1 'polypeptide(L)'
;MNREHKLTYLQYFRLGETAYREKVRFYEEHPDAIASLYYEDKIDIDLDYLICLFEIGRYERFLSKVDAAIEQVIMDNIYEFGGENIYEELLFRKAACLYQIEKYDECGHLLRQLVKINPSNRIYIGLLNIVERKIHTDAVTTIKALAMASFLIVVCISLVRILFEPFLDVYISPLITVRTGLFILGISCLVGLEVYFQLKLYRETGMFSYGILNRIFNTKV
;
A
#
# COMPACT_ATOMS: atom_id res chain seq x y z
N MET A 1 22.66 -40.69 -9.74
CA MET A 1 22.19 -39.57 -8.90
C MET A 1 22.19 -38.23 -9.64
N ASN A 2 23.27 -37.79 -10.28
CA ASN A 2 23.37 -36.42 -10.84
C ASN A 2 22.42 -36.02 -12.01
N ARG A 3 21.74 -36.96 -12.69
CA ARG A 3 20.86 -36.64 -13.83
C ARG A 3 19.44 -36.24 -13.43
N GLU A 4 18.90 -36.85 -12.37
CA GLU A 4 17.50 -36.62 -11.96
C GLU A 4 17.33 -35.23 -11.33
N HIS A 5 18.29 -34.77 -10.52
CA HIS A 5 18.28 -33.41 -9.96
C HIS A 5 18.19 -32.34 -11.03
N LYS A 6 19.09 -32.40 -12.02
CA LYS A 6 19.13 -31.43 -13.11
C LYS A 6 17.88 -31.51 -14.00
N LEU A 7 17.27 -32.68 -14.13
CA LEU A 7 16.01 -32.85 -14.86
C LEU A 7 14.85 -32.13 -14.17
N THR A 8 14.70 -32.27 -12.85
CA THR A 8 13.63 -31.60 -12.08
C THR A 8 13.75 -30.08 -12.15
N TYR A 9 14.97 -29.54 -11.96
CA TYR A 9 15.24 -28.11 -12.08
C TYR A 9 14.90 -27.58 -13.48
N LEU A 10 15.39 -28.26 -14.52
CA LEU A 10 15.11 -27.86 -15.90
C LEU A 10 13.63 -28.01 -16.28
N GLN A 11 12.93 -29.01 -15.76
CA GLN A 11 11.49 -29.17 -15.99
C GLN A 11 10.70 -28.01 -15.39
N TYR A 12 11.05 -27.58 -14.18
CA TYR A 12 10.40 -26.46 -13.51
C TYR A 12 10.52 -25.16 -14.31
N PHE A 13 11.75 -24.76 -14.67
CA PHE A 13 11.97 -23.52 -15.41
C PHE A 13 11.52 -23.58 -16.88
N ARG A 14 11.33 -24.78 -17.45
CA ARG A 14 10.74 -24.95 -18.79
C ARG A 14 9.25 -24.66 -18.87
N LEU A 15 8.53 -24.65 -17.75
CA LEU A 15 7.09 -24.32 -17.73
C LEU A 15 6.83 -22.88 -18.22
N GLY A 16 7.85 -22.03 -18.23
CA GLY A 16 7.80 -20.66 -18.72
C GLY A 16 7.66 -19.64 -17.60
N GLU A 17 8.16 -18.42 -17.83
CA GLU A 17 8.30 -17.40 -16.79
C GLU A 17 6.95 -16.97 -16.19
N THR A 18 5.89 -16.90 -17.01
CA THR A 18 4.55 -16.45 -16.60
C THR A 18 3.60 -17.59 -16.23
N ALA A 19 4.06 -18.84 -16.25
CA ALA A 19 3.23 -20.03 -15.96
C ALA A 19 3.05 -20.25 -14.45
N TYR A 20 2.70 -19.20 -13.71
CA TYR A 20 2.70 -19.17 -12.25
C TYR A 20 1.90 -20.33 -11.64
N ARG A 21 0.67 -20.56 -12.14
CA ARG A 21 -0.21 -21.63 -11.63
C ARG A 21 0.37 -23.02 -11.84
N GLU A 22 1.05 -23.24 -12.95
CA GLU A 22 1.66 -24.54 -13.28
C GLU A 22 2.90 -24.78 -12.45
N LYS A 23 3.74 -23.76 -12.25
CA LYS A 23 4.91 -23.79 -11.37
C LYS A 23 4.52 -24.11 -9.93
N VAL A 24 3.48 -23.44 -9.40
CA VAL A 24 2.95 -23.75 -8.05
C VAL A 24 2.44 -25.18 -7.95
N ARG A 25 1.72 -25.66 -8.98
CA ARG A 25 1.24 -27.04 -9.01
C ARG A 25 2.41 -28.03 -9.02
N PHE A 26 3.41 -27.81 -9.88
CA PHE A 26 4.59 -28.67 -9.98
C PHE A 26 5.32 -28.76 -8.63
N TYR A 27 5.51 -27.61 -7.97
CA TYR A 27 6.15 -27.54 -6.66
C TYR A 27 5.38 -28.35 -5.60
N GLU A 28 4.06 -28.21 -5.56
CA GLU A 28 3.22 -28.89 -4.57
C GLU A 28 3.05 -30.40 -4.86
N GLU A 29 3.16 -30.82 -6.13
CA GLU A 29 3.06 -32.23 -6.54
C GLU A 29 4.38 -33.01 -6.39
N HIS A 30 5.53 -32.34 -6.34
CA HIS A 30 6.86 -32.98 -6.29
C HIS A 30 7.75 -32.53 -5.13
N PRO A 31 7.26 -32.54 -3.87
CA PRO A 31 8.03 -32.03 -2.72
C PRO A 31 9.32 -32.83 -2.47
N ASP A 32 9.28 -34.16 -2.64
CA ASP A 32 10.43 -35.03 -2.41
C ASP A 32 11.54 -34.81 -3.45
N ALA A 33 11.13 -34.59 -4.70
CA ALA A 33 12.07 -34.32 -5.79
C ALA A 33 12.79 -32.97 -5.56
N ILE A 34 12.08 -31.96 -5.09
CA ILE A 34 12.64 -30.64 -4.78
C ILE A 34 13.51 -30.70 -3.53
N ALA A 35 13.10 -31.42 -2.49
CA ALA A 35 13.89 -31.61 -1.28
C ALA A 35 15.23 -32.32 -1.56
N SER A 36 15.28 -33.15 -2.60
CA SER A 36 16.49 -33.85 -3.02
C SER A 36 17.47 -32.99 -3.84
N LEU A 37 17.07 -31.80 -4.32
CA LEU A 37 17.91 -30.94 -5.15
C LEU A 37 19.14 -30.43 -4.40
N TYR A 38 20.15 -30.02 -5.18
CA TYR A 38 21.26 -29.25 -4.64
C TYR A 38 20.73 -27.95 -4.04
N TYR A 39 21.43 -27.46 -3.01
CA TYR A 39 21.01 -26.31 -2.24
C TYR A 39 20.74 -25.07 -3.11
N GLU A 40 21.65 -24.76 -4.04
CA GLU A 40 21.54 -23.65 -4.98
C GLU A 40 20.29 -23.76 -5.85
N ASP A 41 20.12 -24.91 -6.53
CA ASP A 41 18.95 -25.19 -7.37
C ASP A 41 17.62 -25.15 -6.59
N LYS A 42 17.66 -25.56 -5.32
CA LYS A 42 16.49 -25.57 -4.44
C LYS A 42 16.09 -24.16 -4.05
N ILE A 43 17.03 -23.29 -3.68
CA ILE A 43 16.74 -21.90 -3.33
C ILE A 43 16.08 -21.17 -4.49
N ASP A 44 16.61 -21.32 -5.71
CA ASP A 44 16.04 -20.69 -6.90
C ASP A 44 14.55 -21.06 -7.07
N ILE A 45 14.23 -22.35 -6.90
CA ILE A 45 12.85 -22.85 -7.01
C ILE A 45 12.00 -22.36 -5.84
N ASP A 46 12.53 -22.34 -4.61
CA ASP A 46 11.81 -21.88 -3.43
C ASP A 46 11.45 -20.39 -3.54
N LEU A 47 12.37 -19.56 -4.06
CA LEU A 47 12.16 -18.14 -4.33
C LEU A 47 11.14 -17.92 -5.47
N ASP A 48 11.30 -18.60 -6.60
CA ASP A 48 10.35 -18.49 -7.73
C ASP A 48 8.95 -18.99 -7.33
N TYR A 49 8.86 -20.03 -6.51
CA TYR A 49 7.60 -20.52 -5.94
C TYR A 49 6.89 -19.44 -5.10
N LEU A 50 7.62 -18.71 -4.25
CA LEU A 50 7.06 -17.60 -3.47
C LEU A 50 6.55 -16.47 -4.37
N ILE A 51 7.33 -16.10 -5.40
CA ILE A 51 6.92 -15.13 -6.41
C ILE A 51 5.61 -15.59 -7.06
N CYS A 52 5.54 -16.85 -7.51
CA CYS A 52 4.34 -17.39 -8.13
C CYS A 52 3.12 -17.44 -7.18
N LEU A 53 3.31 -17.77 -5.90
CA LEU A 53 2.24 -17.75 -4.91
C LEU A 53 1.63 -16.35 -4.76
N PHE A 54 2.48 -15.32 -4.78
CA PHE A 54 2.07 -13.93 -4.76
C PHE A 54 1.25 -13.57 -6.00
N GLU A 55 1.75 -13.89 -7.20
CA GLU A 55 1.07 -13.56 -8.48
C GLU A 55 -0.31 -14.22 -8.64
N ILE A 56 -0.49 -15.44 -8.10
CA ILE A 56 -1.79 -16.14 -8.13
C ILE A 56 -2.73 -15.64 -7.03
N GLY A 57 -2.25 -14.83 -6.10
CA GLY A 57 -3.02 -14.29 -4.99
C GLY A 57 -3.21 -15.27 -3.82
N ARG A 58 -2.34 -16.26 -3.65
CA ARG A 58 -2.36 -17.18 -2.49
C ARG A 58 -1.62 -16.58 -1.28
N TYR A 59 -2.09 -15.41 -0.83
CA TYR A 59 -1.38 -14.56 0.14
C TYR A 59 -1.13 -15.23 1.50
N GLU A 60 -2.07 -16.01 2.03
CA GLU A 60 -1.86 -16.72 3.31
C GLU A 60 -0.74 -17.75 3.24
N ARG A 61 -0.66 -18.51 2.13
CA ARG A 61 0.41 -19.48 1.90
C ARG A 61 1.76 -18.80 1.65
N PHE A 62 1.74 -17.64 1.02
CA PHE A 62 2.95 -16.82 0.87
C PHE A 62 3.45 -16.37 2.25
N LEU A 63 2.57 -15.79 3.07
CA LEU A 63 2.93 -15.28 4.40
C LEU A 63 3.44 -16.36 5.35
N SER A 64 2.96 -17.60 5.23
CA SER A 64 3.44 -18.71 6.07
C SER A 64 4.85 -19.20 5.71
N LYS A 65 5.37 -18.83 4.53
CA LYS A 65 6.66 -19.31 4.02
C LYS A 65 7.70 -18.20 3.84
N VAL A 66 7.26 -16.96 3.59
CA VAL A 66 8.15 -15.85 3.25
C VAL A 66 9.17 -15.54 4.33
N ASP A 67 8.83 -15.71 5.61
CA ASP A 67 9.75 -15.38 6.71
C ASP A 67 10.99 -16.29 6.73
N ALA A 68 10.79 -17.58 6.50
CA ALA A 68 11.91 -18.53 6.39
C ALA A 68 12.79 -18.23 5.17
N ALA A 69 12.18 -17.84 4.04
CA ALA A 69 12.93 -17.48 2.84
C ALA A 69 13.71 -16.17 3.00
N ILE A 70 13.13 -15.16 3.68
CA ILE A 70 13.83 -13.93 4.01
C ILE A 70 15.05 -14.22 4.90
N GLU A 71 14.89 -15.05 5.94
CA GLU A 71 15.99 -15.46 6.81
C GLU A 71 17.10 -16.14 6.00
N GLN A 72 16.74 -17.07 5.11
CA GLN A 72 17.68 -17.78 4.25
C GLN A 72 18.43 -16.84 3.31
N VAL A 73 17.74 -15.92 2.65
CA VAL A 73 18.33 -14.90 1.78
C VAL A 73 19.36 -14.04 2.52
N ILE A 74 19.07 -13.65 3.77
CA ILE A 74 20.00 -12.89 4.61
C ILE A 74 21.22 -13.76 4.96
N MET A 75 21.00 -14.99 5.43
CA MET A 75 22.06 -15.89 5.89
C MET A 75 23.06 -16.21 4.77
N ASP A 76 22.54 -16.41 3.55
CA ASP A 76 23.35 -16.78 2.39
C ASP A 76 23.85 -15.57 1.59
N ASN A 77 23.48 -14.34 1.99
CA ASN A 77 23.81 -13.10 1.30
C ASN A 77 23.36 -13.06 -0.18
N ILE A 78 22.22 -13.68 -0.49
CA ILE A 78 21.67 -13.73 -1.85
C ILE A 78 20.85 -12.47 -2.08
N TYR A 79 21.50 -11.34 -2.33
CA TYR A 79 20.81 -10.05 -2.47
C TYR A 79 20.32 -9.76 -3.89
N GLU A 80 20.80 -10.49 -4.91
CA GLU A 80 20.39 -10.28 -6.30
C GLU A 80 19.72 -11.55 -6.86
N PHE A 81 18.48 -11.42 -7.34
CA PHE A 81 17.77 -12.48 -8.07
C PHE A 81 17.02 -11.83 -9.23
N GLY A 82 17.25 -12.31 -10.46
CA GLY A 82 16.62 -11.73 -11.65
C GLY A 82 17.00 -10.26 -11.94
N GLY A 83 18.09 -9.75 -11.35
CA GLY A 83 18.53 -8.35 -11.49
C GLY A 83 17.90 -7.37 -10.51
N GLU A 84 17.07 -7.84 -9.58
CA GLU A 84 16.45 -7.04 -8.53
C GLU A 84 16.92 -7.48 -7.13
N ASN A 85 16.77 -6.57 -6.15
CA ASN A 85 17.09 -6.88 -4.77
C ASN A 85 15.99 -7.79 -4.18
N ILE A 86 16.25 -9.10 -4.16
CA ILE A 86 15.26 -10.11 -3.76
C ILE A 86 14.83 -9.94 -2.31
N TYR A 87 15.72 -9.43 -1.44
CA TYR A 87 15.39 -9.15 -0.05
C TYR A 87 14.34 -8.04 0.07
N GLU A 88 14.55 -6.92 -0.63
CA GLU A 88 13.58 -5.81 -0.69
C GLU A 88 12.27 -6.26 -1.33
N GLU A 89 12.34 -7.07 -2.39
CA GLU A 89 11.18 -7.57 -3.12
C GLU A 89 10.32 -8.53 -2.28
N LEU A 90 10.94 -9.49 -1.56
CA LEU A 90 10.22 -10.40 -0.65
C LEU A 90 9.55 -9.63 0.49
N LEU A 91 10.23 -8.64 1.07
CA LEU A 91 9.65 -7.78 2.11
C LEU A 91 8.49 -6.95 1.55
N PHE A 92 8.62 -6.39 0.36
CA PHE A 92 7.57 -5.61 -0.27
C PHE A 92 6.34 -6.48 -0.60
N ARG A 93 6.53 -7.67 -1.17
CA ARG A 93 5.46 -8.64 -1.42
C ARG A 93 4.80 -9.09 -0.11
N LYS A 94 5.57 -9.29 0.97
CA LYS A 94 5.02 -9.54 2.31
C LYS A 94 4.12 -8.40 2.77
N ALA A 95 4.55 -7.15 2.61
CA ALA A 95 3.72 -5.99 2.94
C ALA A 95 2.44 -5.93 2.10
N ALA A 96 2.53 -6.20 0.79
CA ALA A 96 1.38 -6.24 -0.10
C ALA A 96 0.39 -7.36 0.27
N CYS A 97 0.88 -8.54 0.65
CA CYS A 97 0.04 -9.64 1.18
C CYS A 97 -0.70 -9.21 2.46
N LEU A 98 -0.01 -8.57 3.41
CA LEU A 98 -0.61 -8.08 4.65
C LEU A 98 -1.70 -7.03 4.36
N TYR A 99 -1.46 -6.14 3.40
CA TYR A 99 -2.47 -5.18 2.94
C TYR A 99 -3.72 -5.86 2.40
N GLN A 100 -3.54 -6.91 1.60
CA GLN A 100 -4.65 -7.63 0.96
C GLN A 100 -5.47 -8.49 1.93
N ILE A 101 -4.89 -8.90 3.06
CA ILE A 101 -5.56 -9.59 4.17
C ILE A 101 -6.08 -8.58 5.22
N GLU A 102 -6.05 -7.27 4.92
CA GLU A 102 -6.54 -6.19 5.78
C GLU A 102 -5.79 -6.05 7.12
N LYS A 103 -4.59 -6.62 7.24
CA LYS A 103 -3.69 -6.45 8.38
C LYS A 103 -2.89 -5.15 8.25
N TYR A 104 -3.61 -4.03 8.31
CA TYR A 104 -3.05 -2.72 7.99
C TYR A 104 -1.95 -2.28 8.97
N ASP A 105 -2.08 -2.58 10.27
CA ASP A 105 -1.06 -2.22 11.26
C ASP A 105 0.29 -2.91 11.00
N GLU A 106 0.27 -4.24 10.83
CA GLU A 106 1.46 -5.03 10.50
C GLU A 106 2.08 -4.56 9.17
N CYS A 107 1.24 -4.30 8.17
CA CYS A 107 1.65 -3.77 6.88
C CYS A 107 2.36 -2.41 7.01
N GLY A 108 1.78 -1.48 7.78
CA GLY A 108 2.34 -0.15 8.00
C GLY A 108 3.69 -0.18 8.72
N HIS A 109 3.85 -1.06 9.72
CA HIS A 109 5.13 -1.27 10.38
C HIS A 109 6.22 -1.75 9.43
N LEU A 110 5.92 -2.75 8.59
CA LEU A 110 6.85 -3.30 7.62
C LEU A 110 7.23 -2.28 6.53
N LEU A 111 6.26 -1.54 6.01
CA LEU A 111 6.50 -0.50 5.00
C LEU A 111 7.36 0.64 5.53
N ARG A 112 7.21 1.04 6.80
CA ARG A 112 8.10 2.03 7.42
C ARG A 112 9.54 1.54 7.49
N GLN A 113 9.76 0.24 7.70
CA GLN A 113 11.12 -0.32 7.67
C GLN A 113 11.66 -0.33 6.25
N LEU A 114 10.86 -0.74 5.26
CA LEU A 114 11.24 -0.71 3.83
C LEU A 114 11.61 0.69 3.34
N VAL A 115 10.84 1.71 3.71
CA VAL A 115 11.14 3.10 3.35
C VAL A 115 12.42 3.61 4.02
N LYS A 116 12.78 3.09 5.21
CA LYS A 116 14.07 3.42 5.83
C LYS A 116 15.25 2.77 5.10
N ILE A 117 15.05 1.55 4.57
CA ILE A 117 16.06 0.83 3.80
C ILE A 117 16.27 1.53 2.46
N ASN A 118 15.20 1.77 1.72
CA ASN A 118 15.23 2.41 0.40
C ASN A 118 14.23 3.57 0.35
N PRO A 119 14.63 4.77 0.82
CA PRO A 119 13.74 5.90 0.87
C PRO A 119 13.30 6.32 -0.53
N SER A 120 14.17 6.20 -1.53
CA SER A 120 13.91 6.64 -2.91
C SER A 120 12.78 5.89 -3.62
N ASN A 121 12.37 4.72 -3.12
CA ASN A 121 11.35 3.90 -3.77
C ASN A 121 9.95 4.47 -3.55
N ARG A 122 9.40 5.07 -4.63
CA ARG A 122 8.07 5.70 -4.63
C ARG A 122 6.94 4.71 -4.39
N ILE A 123 7.12 3.43 -4.75
CA ILE A 123 6.09 2.40 -4.60
C ILE A 123 5.85 2.14 -3.10
N TYR A 124 6.92 2.04 -2.30
CA TYR A 124 6.83 1.80 -0.86
C TYR A 124 6.10 2.94 -0.15
N ILE A 125 6.45 4.18 -0.50
CA ILE A 125 5.81 5.39 0.04
C ILE A 125 4.34 5.47 -0.39
N GLY A 126 4.05 5.11 -1.64
CA GLY A 126 2.69 5.07 -2.18
C GLY A 126 1.80 4.11 -1.39
N LEU A 127 2.26 2.87 -1.18
CA LEU A 127 1.52 1.87 -0.41
C LEU A 127 1.39 2.28 1.06
N LEU A 128 2.45 2.83 1.68
CA LEU A 128 2.42 3.31 3.06
C LEU A 128 1.36 4.41 3.26
N ASN A 129 1.25 5.37 2.33
CA ASN A 129 0.22 6.41 2.40
C ASN A 129 -1.20 5.82 2.32
N ILE A 130 -1.43 4.81 1.47
CA ILE A 130 -2.72 4.14 1.38
C ILE A 130 -3.08 3.44 2.70
N VAL A 131 -2.11 2.73 3.29
CA VAL A 131 -2.26 2.02 4.57
C VAL A 131 -2.55 3.00 5.71
N GLU A 132 -1.76 4.07 5.85
CA GLU A 132 -1.95 5.09 6.89
C GLU A 132 -3.32 5.76 6.83
N ARG A 133 -3.83 6.02 5.61
CA ARG A 133 -5.18 6.56 5.44
C ARG A 133 -6.26 5.57 5.87
N LYS A 134 -6.04 4.27 5.66
CA LYS A 134 -6.98 3.22 6.07
C LYS A 134 -6.99 3.01 7.58
N ILE A 135 -5.82 3.01 8.23
CA ILE A 135 -5.70 2.90 9.70
C ILE A 135 -6.45 4.05 10.38
N HIS A 136 -6.35 5.27 9.83
CA HIS A 136 -6.97 6.46 10.41
C HIS A 136 -8.35 6.81 9.82
N THR A 137 -9.05 5.84 9.21
CA THR A 137 -10.33 6.09 8.51
C THR A 137 -11.36 6.78 9.41
N ASP A 138 -11.50 6.38 10.67
CA ASP A 138 -12.55 6.90 11.56
C ASP A 138 -12.37 8.40 11.91
N ALA A 139 -11.14 8.83 12.17
CA ALA A 139 -10.85 10.23 12.40
C ALA A 139 -11.03 11.06 11.11
N VAL A 140 -10.69 10.47 9.97
CA VAL A 140 -10.84 11.13 8.66
C VAL A 140 -12.31 11.29 8.27
N THR A 141 -13.13 10.27 8.47
CA THR A 141 -14.55 10.28 8.14
C THR A 141 -15.31 11.27 9.03
N THR A 142 -14.99 11.34 10.32
CA THR A 142 -15.60 12.31 11.24
C THR A 142 -15.27 13.76 10.88
N ILE A 143 -14.01 14.06 10.57
CA ILE A 143 -13.60 15.42 10.13
C ILE A 143 -14.26 15.78 8.79
N LYS A 144 -14.33 14.84 7.84
CA LYS A 144 -15.03 15.04 6.57
C LYS A 144 -16.53 15.27 6.77
N ALA A 145 -17.18 14.50 7.64
CA ALA A 145 -18.59 14.67 7.96
C ALA A 145 -18.87 16.04 8.59
N LEU A 146 -18.01 16.49 9.51
CA LEU A 146 -18.10 17.83 10.11
C LEU A 146 -17.95 18.93 9.04
N ALA A 147 -17.00 18.80 8.13
CA ALA A 147 -16.84 19.74 7.02
C ALA A 147 -18.08 19.76 6.11
N MET A 148 -18.62 18.59 5.73
CA MET A 148 -19.85 18.49 4.94
C MET A 148 -21.06 19.12 5.65
N ALA A 149 -21.22 18.88 6.95
CA ALA A 149 -22.28 19.50 7.75
C ALA A 149 -22.15 21.02 7.79
N SER A 150 -20.93 21.54 7.93
CA SER A 150 -20.68 23.00 7.89
C SER A 150 -21.07 23.62 6.55
N PHE A 151 -20.78 22.95 5.42
CA PHE A 151 -21.19 23.42 4.10
C PHE A 151 -22.70 23.37 3.90
N LEU A 152 -23.37 22.35 4.43
CA LEU A 152 -24.83 22.26 4.38
C LEU A 152 -25.48 23.44 5.11
N ILE A 153 -24.98 23.80 6.30
CA ILE A 153 -25.46 24.96 7.06
C ILE A 153 -25.23 26.27 6.27
N VAL A 154 -24.07 26.41 5.62
CA VAL A 154 -23.77 27.57 4.76
C VAL A 154 -24.79 27.71 3.61
N VAL A 155 -25.17 26.59 2.99
CA VAL A 155 -26.20 26.56 1.95
C VAL A 155 -27.57 26.94 2.52
N CYS A 156 -27.97 26.38 3.65
CA CYS A 156 -29.23 26.73 4.31
C CYS A 156 -29.32 28.22 4.66
N ILE A 157 -28.27 28.79 5.25
CA ILE A 157 -28.21 30.23 5.57
C ILE A 157 -28.34 31.06 4.28
N SER A 158 -27.71 30.62 3.19
CA SER A 158 -27.80 31.32 1.90
C SER A 158 -29.20 31.26 1.30
N LEU A 159 -29.90 30.13 1.41
CA LEU A 159 -31.28 29.99 0.96
C LEU A 159 -32.25 30.85 1.77
N VAL A 160 -32.15 30.83 3.10
CA VAL A 160 -32.98 31.65 4.00
C VAL A 160 -32.81 33.13 3.67
N ARG A 161 -31.57 33.57 3.41
CA ARG A 161 -31.29 34.95 3.01
C ARG A 161 -32.01 35.31 1.71
N ILE A 162 -31.91 34.49 0.67
CA ILE A 162 -32.52 34.78 -0.64
C ILE A 162 -34.06 34.80 -0.54
N LEU A 163 -34.65 33.93 0.27
CA LEU A 163 -36.11 33.79 0.36
C LEU A 163 -36.76 34.86 1.25
N PHE A 164 -36.07 35.33 2.28
CA PHE A 164 -36.62 36.23 3.32
C PHE A 164 -35.91 37.59 3.39
N GLU A 165 -35.25 38.02 2.31
CA GLU A 165 -34.50 39.28 2.22
C GLU A 165 -35.25 40.49 2.82
N PRO A 166 -36.53 40.79 2.48
CA PRO A 166 -37.22 41.97 3.01
C PRO A 166 -37.57 41.90 4.51
N PHE A 167 -37.54 40.71 5.14
CA PHE A 167 -37.86 40.53 6.55
C PHE A 167 -36.63 40.49 7.46
N LEU A 168 -35.43 40.36 6.88
CA LEU A 168 -34.19 40.08 7.60
C LEU A 168 -33.19 41.23 7.61
N ASP A 169 -33.54 42.43 7.13
CA ASP A 169 -32.61 43.57 6.98
C ASP A 169 -31.73 43.84 8.20
N VAL A 170 -32.29 43.75 9.42
CA VAL A 170 -31.55 43.95 10.68
C VAL A 170 -30.53 42.82 10.95
N TYR A 171 -30.79 41.61 10.45
CA TYR A 171 -29.98 40.41 10.67
C TYR A 171 -29.06 40.04 9.50
N ILE A 172 -29.08 40.78 8.39
CA ILE A 172 -28.25 40.49 7.21
C ILE A 172 -26.75 40.49 7.58
N SER A 173 -26.29 41.51 8.31
CA SER A 173 -24.88 41.64 8.68
C SER A 173 -24.36 40.46 9.54
N PRO A 174 -24.98 40.09 10.68
CA PRO A 174 -24.51 38.95 11.46
C PRO A 174 -24.61 37.61 10.71
N LEU A 175 -25.64 37.39 9.89
CA LEU A 175 -25.78 36.16 9.09
C LEU A 175 -24.65 36.00 8.07
N ILE A 176 -24.21 37.09 7.42
CA ILE A 176 -23.08 37.05 6.48
C ILE A 176 -21.78 36.69 7.20
N THR A 177 -21.55 37.25 8.39
CA THR A 177 -20.36 36.95 9.19
C THR A 177 -20.32 35.48 9.61
N VAL A 178 -21.44 34.94 10.12
CA VAL A 178 -21.55 33.52 10.51
C VAL A 178 -21.35 32.60 9.31
N ARG A 179 -22.01 32.89 8.19
CA ARG A 179 -21.87 32.11 6.94
C ARG A 179 -20.42 32.06 6.47
N THR A 180 -19.77 33.22 6.42
CA THR A 180 -18.38 33.32 5.93
C THR A 180 -17.41 32.63 6.90
N GLY A 181 -17.64 32.75 8.22
CA GLY A 181 -16.90 32.01 9.23
C GLY A 181 -17.03 30.49 9.09
N LEU A 182 -18.25 29.98 8.92
CA LEU A 182 -18.50 28.55 8.71
C LEU A 182 -17.86 28.03 7.42
N PHE A 183 -17.90 28.81 6.34
CA PHE A 183 -17.27 28.45 5.08
C PHE A 183 -15.74 28.34 5.22
N ILE A 184 -15.11 29.33 5.86
CA ILE A 184 -13.66 29.32 6.12
C ILE A 184 -13.29 28.16 7.03
N LEU A 185 -14.09 27.87 8.05
CA LEU A 185 -13.87 26.75 8.96
C LEU A 185 -13.92 25.41 8.22
N GLY A 186 -14.94 25.19 7.39
CA GLY A 186 -15.08 23.97 6.60
C GLY A 186 -13.88 23.73 5.67
N ILE A 187 -13.41 24.77 4.96
CA ILE A 187 -12.21 24.69 4.13
C ILE A 187 -10.96 24.43 4.98
N SER A 188 -10.79 25.17 6.07
CA SER A 188 -9.64 25.04 6.97
C SER A 188 -9.53 23.63 7.55
N CYS A 189 -10.65 23.00 7.92
CA CYS A 189 -10.67 21.62 8.39
C CYS A 189 -10.20 20.64 7.32
N LEU A 190 -10.66 20.78 6.08
CA LEU A 190 -10.25 19.87 4.98
C LEU A 190 -8.80 20.06 4.59
N VAL A 191 -8.34 21.31 4.47
CA VAL A 191 -6.95 21.63 4.15
C VAL A 191 -6.04 21.19 5.30
N GLY A 192 -6.40 21.48 6.54
CA GLY A 192 -5.65 21.10 7.73
C GLY A 192 -5.48 19.59 7.87
N LEU A 193 -6.53 18.82 7.54
CA LEU A 193 -6.47 17.36 7.51
C LEU A 193 -5.45 16.85 6.48
N GLU A 194 -5.49 17.39 5.26
CA GLU A 194 -4.59 16.95 4.19
C GLU A 194 -3.14 17.36 4.46
N VAL A 195 -2.92 18.57 4.97
CA VAL A 195 -1.60 19.05 5.43
C VAL A 195 -1.09 18.17 6.58
N TYR A 196 -1.94 17.79 7.54
CA TYR A 196 -1.56 16.91 8.63
C TYR A 196 -1.04 15.56 8.11
N PHE A 197 -1.73 14.92 7.16
CA PHE A 197 -1.27 13.67 6.56
C PHE A 197 0.05 13.82 5.82
N GLN A 198 0.19 14.88 5.03
CA GLN A 198 1.43 15.12 4.29
C GLN A 198 2.61 15.41 5.22
N LEU A 199 2.40 16.16 6.30
CA LEU A 199 3.44 16.42 7.30
C LEU A 199 3.79 15.17 8.11
N LYS A 200 2.82 14.34 8.47
CA LYS A 200 3.07 13.06 9.15
C LYS A 200 3.93 12.15 8.26
N LEU A 201 3.54 11.99 6.98
CA LEU A 201 4.30 11.22 6.00
C LEU A 201 5.70 11.80 5.77
N TYR A 202 5.83 13.13 5.65
CA TYR A 202 7.12 13.78 5.47
C TYR A 202 8.04 13.58 6.68
N ARG A 203 7.50 13.66 7.91
CA ARG A 203 8.28 13.38 9.12
C ARG A 203 8.75 11.93 9.19
N GLU A 204 7.96 10.99 8.70
CA GLU A 204 8.28 9.55 8.75
C GLU A 204 9.21 9.11 7.61
N THR A 205 9.10 9.71 6.42
CA THR A 205 9.76 9.23 5.19
C THR A 205 10.74 10.22 4.58
N GLY A 206 10.76 11.48 5.04
CA GLY A 206 11.55 12.56 4.44
C GLY A 206 11.04 13.04 3.08
N MET A 207 9.93 12.46 2.57
CA MET A 207 9.39 12.79 1.27
C MET A 207 7.90 13.06 1.31
N PHE A 208 7.46 13.98 0.46
CA PHE A 208 6.04 14.22 0.24
C PHE A 208 5.48 13.14 -0.67
N SER A 209 4.36 12.54 -0.28
CA SER A 209 3.58 11.72 -1.19
C SER A 209 2.86 12.66 -2.16
N TYR A 210 3.51 12.98 -3.29
CA TYR A 210 2.96 13.81 -4.37
C TYR A 210 1.74 13.20 -5.08
N GLY A 211 1.16 12.11 -4.56
CA GLY A 211 0.03 11.39 -5.15
C GLY A 211 -1.21 12.25 -5.38
N ILE A 212 -1.36 13.39 -4.69
CA ILE A 212 -2.48 14.33 -4.93
C ILE A 212 -2.18 15.27 -6.09
N LEU A 213 -0.93 15.75 -6.21
CA LEU A 213 -0.52 16.49 -7.40
C LEU A 213 -0.62 15.60 -8.64
N ASN A 214 -0.27 14.31 -8.54
CA ASN A 214 -0.34 13.38 -9.67
C ASN A 214 -1.76 12.87 -9.98
N ARG A 215 -2.70 12.88 -9.01
CA ARG A 215 -4.13 12.61 -9.27
C ARG A 215 -4.89 13.81 -9.82
N ILE A 216 -4.50 15.03 -9.46
CA ILE A 216 -5.08 16.27 -9.99
C ILE A 216 -4.46 16.60 -11.36
N PHE A 217 -3.14 16.38 -11.53
CA PHE A 217 -2.41 16.48 -12.78
C PHE A 217 -2.05 15.08 -13.26
N ASN A 218 -2.99 14.42 -13.92
CA ASN A 218 -2.85 13.09 -14.52
C ASN A 218 -1.58 12.96 -15.39
N THR A 219 -0.43 12.73 -14.78
CA THR A 219 0.80 12.30 -15.44
C THR A 219 1.03 10.86 -15.05
N LYS A 220 0.56 9.98 -15.95
CA LYS A 220 1.14 8.65 -16.12
C LYS A 220 2.64 8.83 -16.33
N VAL A 221 3.43 8.40 -15.36
CA VAL A 221 4.84 8.02 -15.56
C VAL A 221 4.97 6.64 -14.95
#